data_AF-A0A7W4GXS2-F1
#
_entry.id   AF-A0A7W4GXS2-F1
#
_cell.length_a   1.000
_cell.length_b   1.000
_cell.length_c   1.000
_cell.angle_alpha   90.00
_cell.angle_beta   90.00
_cell.angle_gamma   90.00
#
_symmetry.space_group_name_H-M   'P 1'
#
loop_
_entity.id
_entity.type
_entity.pdbx_description
1 polymer ?
#
loop_
_entity_poly.entity_id
_entity_poly.type
_entity_poly.pdbx_seq_one_letter_code
_entity_poly.pdbx_strand_id
1 'polypeptide(L)'
;MAEPGWYADPTAPHGRRYWDGQRWMQAGPVRQGPGTGLWVVIALLVVAAVVAAIILVPRGANPFAATPEDNRSARPSGTQWNELVPTETPSPTPVETGFGQPIDCPITGESPRSDLRDGRLHGGGLSIEPPSGSDWYQSGAWIEWLYESNGMIRDIATGWISNVNVGYIRVSDGFSPVMSTAAEQFVTCMASSGMFFGFERREILINEDYVVSDRIGWRLTSNIFVGNQRHQGIEGDVVDVILVPTGDKDRFAVYVSCATIDHEENQREVEHALASLRFDG
;
A
#
# COMPACT_ATOMS: atom_id res chain seq x y z
N MET A 1 0.19 10.98 -30.26
CA MET A 1 -0.91 11.86 -29.83
C MET A 1 -0.99 11.74 -28.31
N ALA A 2 -1.40 12.79 -27.59
CA ALA A 2 -1.48 12.72 -26.13
C ALA A 2 -2.55 11.69 -25.71
N GLU A 3 -2.19 10.81 -24.79
CA GLU A 3 -3.10 9.79 -24.24
C GLU A 3 -4.23 10.45 -23.43
N PRO A 4 -5.42 9.85 -23.32
CA PRO A 4 -6.49 10.39 -22.48
C PRO A 4 -6.03 10.52 -21.02
N GLY A 5 -6.24 11.68 -20.39
CA GLY A 5 -5.72 11.92 -19.05
C GLY A 5 -5.91 13.34 -18.53
N TRP A 6 -5.54 13.54 -17.27
CA TRP A 6 -5.57 14.86 -16.61
C TRP A 6 -4.26 15.61 -16.85
N TYR A 7 -4.36 16.75 -17.53
CA TYR A 7 -3.22 17.59 -17.86
C TYR A 7 -3.38 18.99 -17.25
N ALA A 8 -2.26 19.71 -17.12
CA ALA A 8 -2.27 21.09 -16.65
C ALA A 8 -3.06 21.97 -17.63
N ASP A 9 -4.01 22.76 -17.12
CA ASP A 9 -4.83 23.62 -17.96
C ASP A 9 -4.04 24.89 -18.34
N PRO A 10 -3.70 25.12 -19.62
CA PRO A 10 -2.97 26.31 -20.03
C PRO A 10 -3.76 27.61 -19.81
N THR A 11 -5.06 27.53 -19.53
CA THR A 11 -5.93 28.68 -19.25
C THR A 11 -6.14 28.95 -17.75
N ALA A 12 -5.67 28.07 -16.86
CA ALA A 12 -5.77 28.22 -15.41
C ALA A 12 -4.44 27.80 -14.73
N PRO A 13 -3.68 28.74 -14.12
CA PRO A 13 -2.34 28.48 -13.58
C PRO A 13 -2.22 27.33 -12.55
N HIS A 14 -3.34 26.94 -11.95
CA HIS A 14 -3.42 25.85 -10.97
C HIS A 14 -4.54 24.85 -11.30
N GLY A 15 -5.12 24.91 -12.51
CA GLY A 15 -6.20 24.04 -12.95
C GLY A 15 -5.67 22.78 -13.61
N ARG A 16 -6.40 21.66 -13.44
CA ARG A 16 -6.25 20.47 -14.27
C ARG A 16 -7.49 20.32 -15.14
N ARG A 17 -7.29 19.93 -16.39
CA ARG A 17 -8.38 19.67 -17.34
C ARG A 17 -8.21 18.29 -17.95
N TYR A 18 -9.33 17.61 -18.17
CA TYR A 18 -9.32 16.25 -18.70
C TYR A 18 -9.29 16.28 -20.24
N TRP A 19 -8.37 15.51 -20.82
CA TRP A 19 -8.24 15.26 -22.25
C TRP A 19 -8.78 13.87 -22.58
N ASP A 20 -9.70 13.77 -23.54
CA ASP A 20 -10.36 12.50 -23.90
C ASP A 20 -9.67 11.75 -25.05
N GLY A 21 -8.48 12.21 -25.48
CA GLY A 21 -7.76 11.65 -26.64
C GLY A 21 -8.08 12.35 -27.97
N GLN A 22 -9.11 13.20 -28.02
CA GLN A 22 -9.50 13.96 -29.22
C GLN A 22 -9.74 15.46 -28.93
N ARG A 23 -10.22 15.82 -27.75
CA ARG A 23 -10.53 17.20 -27.32
C ARG A 23 -10.46 17.38 -25.79
N TRP A 24 -10.35 18.64 -25.36
CA TRP A 24 -10.42 19.01 -23.94
C TRP A 24 -11.87 19.08 -23.45
N MET A 25 -12.19 18.37 -22.38
CA MET A 25 -13.54 18.42 -21.78
C MET A 25 -13.78 19.77 -21.09
N GLN A 26 -14.91 20.42 -21.35
CA GLN A 26 -15.28 21.68 -20.67
C GLN A 26 -15.69 21.40 -19.22
N ALA A 27 -15.14 22.16 -18.27
CA ALA A 27 -15.58 22.11 -16.88
C ALA A 27 -17.05 22.56 -16.83
N GLY A 28 -17.96 21.64 -16.45
CA GLY A 28 -19.36 21.97 -16.21
C GLY A 28 -19.50 22.95 -15.03
N PRO A 29 -20.61 23.71 -14.94
CA PRO A 29 -20.79 24.70 -13.89
C PRO A 29 -20.77 24.06 -12.50
N VAL A 30 -19.95 24.61 -11.61
CA VAL A 30 -19.88 24.25 -10.19
C VAL A 30 -21.26 24.47 -9.56
N ARG A 31 -21.83 23.43 -8.96
CA ARG A 31 -23.05 23.53 -8.14
C ARG A 31 -22.80 24.52 -6.99
N GLN A 32 -23.49 25.67 -7.02
CA GLN A 32 -23.45 26.65 -5.94
C GLN A 32 -24.10 26.07 -4.68
N GLY A 33 -23.33 25.94 -3.60
CA GLY A 33 -23.82 25.68 -2.26
C GLY A 33 -24.62 26.87 -1.70
N PRO A 34 -25.38 26.66 -0.61
CA PRO A 34 -26.39 27.61 -0.16
C PRO A 34 -25.80 28.95 0.32
N GLY A 35 -26.31 30.04 -0.27
CA GLY A 35 -26.48 31.40 0.26
C GLY A 35 -25.39 32.02 1.15
N THR A 36 -24.61 32.91 0.55
CA THR A 36 -23.60 33.82 1.15
C THR A 36 -24.07 34.65 2.37
N GLY A 37 -25.37 34.71 2.65
CA GLY A 37 -25.93 35.48 3.77
C GLY A 37 -25.65 34.88 5.15
N LEU A 38 -25.55 33.56 5.29
CA LEU A 38 -25.35 32.92 6.59
C LEU A 38 -23.92 33.13 7.13
N TRP A 39 -22.92 33.11 6.23
CA TRP A 39 -21.52 33.28 6.58
C TRP A 39 -21.16 34.69 7.03
N VAL A 40 -21.82 35.72 6.48
CA VAL A 40 -21.60 37.12 6.89
C VAL A 40 -22.07 37.34 8.34
N VAL A 41 -23.18 36.70 8.74
CA VAL A 41 -23.68 36.79 10.12
C VAL A 41 -22.74 36.09 11.10
N ILE A 42 -22.22 34.92 10.73
CA ILE A 42 -21.23 34.19 11.55
C ILE A 42 -19.94 35.01 11.68
N ALA A 43 -19.44 35.58 10.58
CA ALA A 43 -18.24 36.42 10.59
C ALA A 43 -18.41 37.65 11.51
N LEU A 44 -19.57 38.31 11.47
CA LEU A 44 -19.89 39.45 12.35
C LEU A 44 -19.93 39.05 13.82
N LEU A 45 -20.49 37.88 14.15
CA LEU A 45 -20.53 37.38 15.53
C LEU A 45 -19.13 37.05 16.06
N VAL A 46 -18.27 36.45 15.24
CA VAL A 46 -16.87 36.17 15.62
C VAL A 46 -16.09 37.46 15.85
N VAL A 47 -16.25 38.46 14.97
CA VAL A 47 -15.58 39.76 15.14
C VAL A 47 -16.05 40.46 16.42
N ALA A 48 -17.35 40.44 16.71
CA ALA A 48 -17.88 41.03 17.94
C ALA A 48 -17.34 40.33 19.20
N ALA A 49 -17.22 39.00 19.18
CA ALA A 49 -16.66 38.23 20.28
C ALA A 49 -15.16 38.53 20.50
N VAL A 50 -14.38 38.67 19.42
CA VAL A 50 -12.96 39.05 19.49
C VAL A 50 -12.78 40.45 20.06
N VAL A 51 -13.59 41.42 19.64
CA VAL A 51 -13.53 42.79 20.17
C VAL A 51 -13.91 42.83 21.65
N ALA A 52 -14.93 42.08 22.06
CA ALA A 52 -15.30 41.97 23.47
C ALA A 52 -14.18 41.34 24.32
N ALA A 53 -13.51 40.30 23.81
CA ALA A 53 -12.38 39.67 24.47
C ALA A 53 -11.20 40.66 24.64
N ILE A 54 -10.88 41.46 23.62
CA ILE A 54 -9.78 42.44 23.69
C ILE A 54 -10.05 43.54 24.72
N ILE A 55 -11.32 43.95 24.90
CA ILE A 55 -11.69 44.98 25.88
C ILE A 55 -11.66 44.45 27.32
N LEU A 56 -11.97 43.16 27.52
CA LEU A 56 -12.06 42.52 28.84
C LEU A 56 -10.73 41.96 29.37
N VAL A 57 -9.67 41.89 28.55
CA VAL A 57 -8.35 41.44 29.01
C VAL A 57 -7.69 42.53 29.87
N PRO A 58 -7.25 42.22 31.12
CA PRO A 58 -6.59 43.19 31.99
C PRO A 58 -5.33 43.79 31.34
N ARG A 59 -5.17 45.12 31.45
CA ARG A 59 -4.06 45.94 30.91
C ARG A 59 -2.68 45.67 31.55
N GLY A 60 -2.32 44.40 31.76
CA GLY A 60 -1.07 43.98 32.39
C GLY A 60 -0.15 43.13 31.49
N ALA A 61 -0.62 42.64 30.35
CA ALA A 61 0.20 41.88 29.40
C ALA A 61 0.44 42.75 28.16
N ASN A 62 1.59 43.41 28.09
CA ASN A 62 2.00 44.19 26.93
C ASN A 62 2.70 43.23 25.93
N PRO A 63 2.08 42.88 24.80
CA PRO A 63 2.65 41.91 23.85
C PRO A 63 3.84 42.47 23.04
N PHE A 64 4.23 43.72 23.29
CA PHE A 64 5.38 44.39 22.66
C PHE A 64 6.54 44.64 23.64
N ALA A 65 6.58 43.96 24.79
CA ALA A 65 7.75 43.99 25.66
C ALA A 65 8.94 43.32 24.95
N ALA A 66 10.09 44.00 24.96
CA ALA A 66 11.32 43.49 24.37
C ALA A 66 11.67 42.12 24.97
N THR A 67 11.83 41.11 24.12
CA THR A 67 12.33 39.79 24.51
C THR A 67 13.75 39.91 25.08
N PRO A 68 14.08 39.18 26.17
CA PRO A 68 15.45 39.10 26.67
C PRO A 68 16.40 38.61 25.57
N GLU A 69 17.55 39.26 25.43
CA GLU A 69 18.58 38.91 24.45
C GLU A 69 19.15 37.52 24.77
N ASP A 70 19.07 36.58 23.81
CA ASP A 70 19.62 35.24 23.93
C ASP A 70 21.15 35.28 23.77
N ASN A 71 21.86 35.00 24.85
CA ASN A 71 23.32 34.96 24.93
C ASN A 71 23.92 33.57 24.60
N ARG A 72 23.15 32.62 24.04
CA ARG A 72 23.69 31.40 23.43
C ARG A 72 23.98 31.57 21.94
N SER A 73 24.98 32.39 21.60
CA SER A 73 25.60 32.37 20.27
C SER A 73 26.69 31.30 20.20
N ALA A 74 26.32 30.03 20.42
CA ALA A 74 27.16 28.92 19.97
C ALA A 74 27.02 28.84 18.45
N ARG A 75 28.08 29.20 17.72
CA ARG A 75 28.15 28.92 16.28
C ARG A 75 27.92 27.43 16.06
N PRO A 76 27.00 27.02 15.16
CA PRO A 76 26.89 25.61 14.80
C PRO A 76 28.24 25.17 14.20
N SER A 77 28.89 24.18 14.80
CA SER A 77 30.07 23.52 14.24
C SER A 77 29.71 22.41 13.25
N GLY A 78 28.43 22.27 12.91
CA GLY A 78 27.96 21.36 11.87
C GLY A 78 28.02 22.03 10.50
N THR A 79 28.47 21.28 9.50
CA THR A 79 28.27 21.63 8.09
C THR A 79 26.79 21.86 7.85
N GLN A 80 26.40 23.10 7.53
CA GLN A 80 25.05 23.41 7.10
C GLN A 80 24.75 22.68 5.78
N TRP A 81 23.52 22.18 5.66
CA TRP A 81 23.02 21.57 4.43
C TRP A 81 23.20 22.51 3.25
N ASN A 82 23.90 22.05 2.23
CA ASN A 82 24.14 22.81 1.02
C ASN A 82 23.04 22.45 0.01
N GLU A 83 22.05 23.33 -0.16
CA GLU A 83 20.94 23.16 -1.12
C GLU A 83 21.39 23.20 -2.60
N LEU A 84 22.66 23.55 -2.87
CA LEU A 84 23.25 23.48 -4.21
C LEU A 84 23.85 22.10 -4.53
N VAL A 85 23.88 21.19 -3.56
CA VAL A 85 24.19 19.78 -3.80
C VAL A 85 22.87 19.10 -4.11
N PRO A 86 22.71 18.46 -5.28
CA PRO A 86 21.54 17.65 -5.56
C PRO A 86 21.40 16.64 -4.41
N THR A 87 20.33 16.75 -3.63
CA THR A 87 19.89 15.63 -2.82
C THR A 87 19.55 14.57 -3.82
N GLU A 88 20.29 13.45 -3.83
CA GLU A 88 19.93 12.31 -4.65
C GLU A 88 18.51 11.93 -4.25
N THR A 89 17.56 12.32 -5.10
CA THR A 89 16.24 11.72 -5.08
C THR A 89 16.52 10.23 -5.20
N PRO A 90 16.04 9.38 -4.26
CA PRO A 90 16.28 7.96 -4.38
C PRO A 90 15.86 7.55 -5.79
N SER A 91 16.82 7.02 -6.54
CA SER A 91 16.55 6.56 -7.89
C SER A 91 15.39 5.56 -7.79
N PRO A 92 14.43 5.56 -8.72
CA PRO A 92 13.38 4.55 -8.74
C PRO A 92 14.05 3.19 -8.62
N THR A 93 13.57 2.39 -7.66
CA THR A 93 14.09 1.05 -7.39
C THR A 93 14.22 0.32 -8.72
N PRO A 94 15.37 -0.31 -9.02
CA PRO A 94 15.56 -0.97 -10.30
C PRO A 94 14.40 -1.93 -10.58
N VAL A 95 13.81 -1.83 -11.77
CA VAL A 95 13.00 -2.90 -12.32
C VAL A 95 13.93 -4.10 -12.42
N GLU A 96 13.73 -5.09 -11.57
CA GLU A 96 14.48 -6.34 -11.61
C GLU A 96 14.17 -6.97 -12.97
N THR A 97 15.13 -6.94 -13.88
CA THR A 97 14.99 -7.43 -15.26
C THR A 97 15.76 -8.74 -15.38
N GLY A 98 15.05 -9.79 -15.77
CA GLY A 98 15.59 -11.13 -15.96
C GLY A 98 15.26 -12.07 -14.81
N PHE A 99 15.25 -13.37 -15.12
CA PHE A 99 15.29 -14.42 -14.12
C PHE A 99 16.44 -14.11 -13.16
N GLY A 100 16.12 -13.62 -11.95
CA GLY A 100 17.02 -13.78 -10.83
C GLY A 100 17.43 -15.24 -10.82
N GLN A 101 18.72 -15.53 -10.66
CA GLN A 101 19.17 -16.91 -10.47
C GLN A 101 18.21 -17.57 -9.46
N PRO A 102 17.72 -18.80 -9.70
CA PRO A 102 16.87 -19.48 -8.73
C PRO A 102 17.51 -19.35 -7.36
N ILE A 103 16.85 -18.63 -6.44
CA ILE A 103 17.34 -18.50 -5.08
C ILE A 103 16.77 -19.66 -4.27
N ASP A 104 17.58 -20.15 -3.33
CA ASP A 104 17.14 -21.19 -2.40
C ASP A 104 16.14 -20.56 -1.42
N CYS A 105 14.85 -20.78 -1.71
CA CYS A 105 13.75 -20.36 -0.85
C CYS A 105 13.50 -21.39 0.24
N PRO A 106 13.10 -20.96 1.45
CA PRO A 106 12.77 -21.90 2.52
C PRO A 106 11.62 -22.84 2.13
N ILE A 107 11.61 -24.03 2.72
CA ILE A 107 10.54 -25.00 2.53
C ILE A 107 10.04 -25.49 3.88
N THR A 108 8.73 -25.46 4.08
CA THR A 108 8.07 -25.92 5.31
C THR A 108 7.78 -27.42 5.27
N GLY A 109 7.54 -27.95 4.08
CA GLY A 109 7.00 -29.31 3.89
C GLY A 109 5.52 -29.46 4.30
N GLU A 110 4.85 -28.38 4.69
CA GLU A 110 3.43 -28.38 5.05
C GLU A 110 2.57 -28.17 3.80
N SER A 111 1.49 -28.95 3.69
CA SER A 111 0.50 -28.73 2.63
C SER A 111 -0.43 -27.57 3.01
N PRO A 112 -0.79 -26.69 2.05
CA PRO A 112 -1.73 -25.62 2.33
C PRO A 112 -3.12 -26.19 2.64
N ARG A 113 -3.83 -25.50 3.51
CA ARG A 113 -5.21 -25.78 3.89
C ARG A 113 -6.17 -24.84 3.15
N SER A 114 -7.44 -25.15 3.24
CA SER A 114 -8.52 -24.32 2.72
C SER A 114 -9.79 -24.49 3.56
N ASP A 115 -9.64 -24.35 4.87
CA ASP A 115 -10.73 -24.52 5.83
C ASP A 115 -11.25 -23.17 6.33
N LEU A 116 -12.57 -22.99 6.28
CA LEU A 116 -13.27 -21.85 6.85
C LEU A 116 -13.71 -22.16 8.28
N ARG A 117 -13.30 -21.30 9.22
CA ARG A 117 -13.71 -21.35 10.62
C ARG A 117 -14.39 -20.03 10.98
N ASP A 118 -15.62 -20.11 11.48
CA ASP A 118 -16.45 -18.94 11.78
C ASP A 118 -16.63 -18.00 10.58
N GLY A 119 -16.70 -18.58 9.38
CA GLY A 119 -16.84 -17.86 8.11
C GLY A 119 -15.55 -17.19 7.60
N ARG A 120 -14.38 -17.49 8.18
CA ARG A 120 -13.11 -16.84 7.86
C ARG A 120 -12.00 -17.86 7.60
N LEU A 121 -11.01 -17.48 6.81
CA LEU A 121 -9.73 -18.19 6.68
C LEU A 121 -8.82 -17.76 7.83
N HIS A 122 -8.13 -18.72 8.46
CA HIS A 122 -7.23 -18.47 9.60
C HIS A 122 -5.85 -19.11 9.39
N GLY A 123 -4.79 -18.36 9.67
CA GLY A 123 -3.41 -18.85 9.61
C GLY A 123 -2.43 -17.85 10.22
N GLY A 124 -1.42 -18.33 10.98
CA GLY A 124 -0.36 -17.49 11.53
C GLY A 124 -0.79 -16.38 12.48
N GLY A 125 -2.01 -16.46 13.04
CA GLY A 125 -2.60 -15.41 13.87
C GLY A 125 -3.38 -14.34 13.09
N LEU A 126 -3.48 -14.44 11.77
CA LEU A 126 -4.32 -13.59 10.93
C LEU A 126 -5.62 -14.29 10.54
N SER A 127 -6.64 -13.49 10.25
CA SER A 127 -7.81 -13.97 9.53
C SER A 127 -8.36 -12.97 8.52
N ILE A 128 -8.99 -13.52 7.47
CA ILE A 128 -9.72 -12.80 6.42
C ILE A 128 -11.08 -13.47 6.18
N GLU A 129 -12.07 -12.69 5.78
CA GLU A 129 -13.22 -13.23 5.05
C GLU A 129 -12.77 -13.79 3.70
N PRO A 130 -13.42 -14.85 3.21
CA PRO A 130 -13.15 -15.34 1.87
C PRO A 130 -13.48 -14.26 0.83
N PRO A 131 -12.82 -14.26 -0.34
CA PRO A 131 -13.18 -13.39 -1.45
C PRO A 131 -14.66 -13.55 -1.82
N SER A 132 -15.31 -12.47 -2.21
CA SER A 132 -16.77 -12.41 -2.36
C SER A 132 -17.33 -13.07 -3.63
N GLY A 133 -16.47 -13.46 -4.58
CA GLY A 133 -16.86 -14.05 -5.86
C GLY A 133 -17.20 -15.54 -5.79
N SER A 134 -18.19 -15.97 -6.58
CA SER A 134 -18.60 -17.39 -6.65
C SER A 134 -17.60 -18.31 -7.33
N ASP A 135 -16.65 -17.74 -8.08
CA ASP A 135 -15.60 -18.49 -8.79
C ASP A 135 -14.45 -18.91 -7.87
N TRP A 136 -14.43 -18.40 -6.63
CA TRP A 136 -13.48 -18.81 -5.61
C TRP A 136 -13.91 -20.12 -4.96
N TYR A 137 -12.98 -21.05 -4.83
CA TYR A 137 -13.24 -22.34 -4.22
C TYR A 137 -12.17 -22.73 -3.20
N GLN A 138 -12.54 -23.68 -2.34
CA GLN A 138 -11.67 -24.15 -1.25
C GLN A 138 -10.55 -25.03 -1.80
N SER A 139 -9.45 -24.39 -2.16
CA SER A 139 -8.16 -25.01 -2.41
C SER A 139 -7.07 -24.00 -2.06
N GLY A 140 -5.97 -24.47 -1.47
CA GLY A 140 -4.87 -23.59 -1.05
C GLY A 140 -3.80 -23.50 -2.14
N ALA A 141 -3.34 -22.28 -2.44
CA ALA A 141 -2.15 -22.10 -3.27
C ALA A 141 -0.90 -22.58 -2.52
N TRP A 142 -0.03 -23.29 -3.23
CA TRP A 142 1.23 -23.80 -2.70
C TRP A 142 2.27 -22.68 -2.63
N ILE A 143 2.54 -22.20 -1.42
CA ILE A 143 3.62 -21.27 -1.10
C ILE A 143 4.55 -22.01 -0.14
N GLU A 144 5.67 -22.52 -0.67
CA GLU A 144 6.46 -23.55 0.03
C GLU A 144 7.03 -23.11 1.38
N TRP A 145 7.29 -21.82 1.56
CA TRP A 145 7.82 -21.22 2.79
C TRP A 145 6.73 -20.67 3.75
N LEU A 146 5.45 -20.83 3.44
CA LEU A 146 4.35 -20.30 4.25
C LEU A 146 3.78 -21.39 5.19
N TYR A 147 4.08 -21.28 6.49
CA TYR A 147 3.54 -22.18 7.51
C TYR A 147 2.08 -21.89 7.81
N GLU A 148 1.35 -22.94 8.22
CA GLU A 148 -0.09 -22.87 8.50
C GLU A 148 -0.92 -22.24 7.37
N SER A 149 -0.38 -22.24 6.14
CA SER A 149 -0.99 -21.65 4.96
C SER A 149 -2.43 -22.10 4.83
N ASN A 150 -3.35 -21.15 4.84
CA ASN A 150 -4.77 -21.39 4.65
C ASN A 150 -5.29 -20.37 3.66
N GLY A 151 -5.87 -20.82 2.56
CA GLY A 151 -6.20 -19.94 1.45
C GLY A 151 -7.31 -20.46 0.57
N MET A 152 -7.69 -19.64 -0.41
CA MET A 152 -8.62 -20.00 -1.48
C MET A 152 -8.00 -19.60 -2.82
N ILE A 153 -8.48 -20.23 -3.90
CA ILE A 153 -8.04 -19.93 -5.25
C ILE A 153 -9.24 -19.71 -6.18
N ARG A 154 -8.98 -19.02 -7.29
CA ARG A 154 -9.88 -18.85 -8.43
C ARG A 154 -9.11 -19.21 -9.69
N ASP A 155 -9.67 -20.06 -10.53
CA ASP A 155 -9.10 -20.33 -11.85
C ASP A 155 -9.41 -19.15 -12.78
N ILE A 156 -8.37 -18.53 -13.36
CA ILE A 156 -8.52 -17.40 -14.29
C ILE A 156 -8.45 -17.90 -15.73
N ALA A 157 -7.50 -18.79 -15.99
CA ALA A 157 -7.35 -19.47 -17.26
C ALA A 157 -6.62 -20.81 -17.06
N THR A 158 -6.44 -21.57 -18.14
CA THR A 158 -5.79 -22.88 -18.04
C THR A 158 -4.33 -22.72 -17.63
N GLY A 159 -4.00 -23.19 -16.42
CA GLY A 159 -2.66 -23.08 -15.85
C GLY A 159 -2.34 -21.70 -15.25
N TRP A 160 -3.38 -20.88 -14.99
CA TRP A 160 -3.25 -19.62 -14.26
C TRP A 160 -4.37 -19.45 -13.24
N ILE A 161 -3.99 -19.18 -12.00
CA ILE A 161 -4.90 -19.03 -10.88
C ILE A 161 -4.63 -17.71 -10.17
N SER A 162 -5.63 -17.20 -9.47
CA SER A 162 -5.45 -16.20 -8.42
C SER A 162 -5.64 -16.84 -7.06
N ASN A 163 -5.02 -16.27 -6.03
CA ASN A 163 -5.10 -16.81 -4.68
C ASN A 163 -5.14 -15.72 -3.61
N VAL A 164 -5.67 -16.10 -2.45
CA VAL A 164 -5.48 -15.40 -1.17
C VAL A 164 -5.07 -16.44 -0.14
N ASN A 165 -4.03 -16.16 0.64
CA ASN A 165 -3.58 -17.03 1.72
C ASN A 165 -3.23 -16.20 2.96
N VAL A 166 -3.46 -16.80 4.13
CA VAL A 166 -2.91 -16.36 5.41
C VAL A 166 -2.05 -17.46 6.01
N GLY A 167 -1.00 -17.09 6.74
CA GLY A 167 -0.05 -18.01 7.36
C GLY A 167 1.03 -17.26 8.12
N TYR A 168 2.20 -17.88 8.29
CA TYR A 168 3.36 -17.19 8.83
C TYR A 168 4.68 -17.69 8.21
N ILE A 169 5.71 -16.85 8.29
CA ILE A 169 7.09 -17.19 7.94
C ILE A 169 7.98 -17.15 9.19
N ARG A 170 9.14 -17.80 9.12
CA ARG A 170 10.09 -17.85 10.23
C ARG A 170 11.42 -17.18 9.93
N VAL A 171 11.95 -16.45 10.92
CA VAL A 171 13.31 -15.90 10.87
C VAL A 171 14.34 -17.04 10.90
N SER A 172 14.09 -18.09 11.68
CA SER A 172 14.93 -19.30 11.76
C SER A 172 15.19 -19.98 10.42
N ASP A 173 14.29 -19.77 9.46
CA ASP A 173 14.33 -20.43 8.16
C ASP A 173 15.10 -19.61 7.12
N GLY A 174 15.64 -18.46 7.52
CA GLY A 174 16.49 -17.60 6.69
C GLY A 174 15.86 -16.27 6.29
N PHE A 175 14.60 -16.01 6.66
CA PHE A 175 14.02 -14.68 6.49
C PHE A 175 14.67 -13.67 7.45
N SER A 176 14.78 -12.43 6.99
CA SER A 176 15.31 -11.33 7.80
C SER A 176 14.42 -11.05 9.01
N PRO A 177 14.98 -10.70 10.19
CA PRO A 177 14.19 -10.17 11.30
C PRO A 177 13.67 -8.75 11.05
N VAL A 178 14.03 -8.12 9.93
CA VAL A 178 13.52 -6.80 9.50
C VAL A 178 12.39 -7.02 8.51
N MET A 179 11.16 -6.60 8.86
CA MET A 179 9.94 -6.89 8.07
C MET A 179 10.01 -6.40 6.63
N SER A 180 10.56 -5.22 6.37
CA SER A 180 10.70 -4.70 5.00
C SER A 180 11.59 -5.61 4.14
N THR A 181 12.71 -6.06 4.69
CA THR A 181 13.60 -7.03 4.03
C THR A 181 12.95 -8.40 3.89
N ALA A 182 12.20 -8.87 4.90
CA ALA A 182 11.50 -10.15 4.83
C ALA A 182 10.38 -10.14 3.78
N ALA A 183 9.66 -9.02 3.63
CA ALA A 183 8.65 -8.86 2.59
C ALA A 183 9.29 -8.90 1.19
N GLU A 184 10.42 -8.23 0.99
CA GLU A 184 11.18 -8.32 -0.26
C GLU A 184 11.66 -9.75 -0.54
N GLN A 185 12.25 -10.43 0.45
CA GLN A 185 12.65 -11.84 0.31
C GLN A 185 11.47 -12.75 -0.05
N PHE A 186 10.30 -12.51 0.53
CA PHE A 186 9.08 -13.25 0.25
C PHE A 186 8.65 -13.10 -1.22
N VAL A 187 8.63 -11.87 -1.74
CA VAL A 187 8.27 -11.60 -3.13
C VAL A 187 9.35 -12.07 -4.11
N THR A 188 10.64 -11.92 -3.79
CA THR A 188 11.73 -12.49 -4.59
C THR A 188 11.57 -14.00 -4.69
N CYS A 189 11.22 -14.68 -3.59
CA CYS A 189 10.97 -16.11 -3.62
C CYS A 189 9.80 -16.50 -4.52
N MET A 190 8.72 -15.72 -4.56
CA MET A 190 7.65 -15.95 -5.54
C MET A 190 8.15 -15.79 -6.98
N ALA A 191 8.90 -14.73 -7.27
CA ALA A 191 9.41 -14.43 -8.62
C ALA A 191 10.48 -15.44 -9.10
N SER A 192 11.30 -15.98 -8.20
CA SER A 192 12.39 -16.91 -8.51
C SER A 192 11.98 -18.38 -8.42
N SER A 193 10.88 -18.68 -7.74
CA SER A 193 10.34 -20.05 -7.66
C SER A 193 9.53 -20.40 -8.90
N GLY A 194 9.19 -21.69 -9.03
CA GLY A 194 8.30 -22.16 -10.09
C GLY A 194 6.88 -21.55 -10.06
N MET A 195 6.54 -20.75 -9.04
CA MET A 195 5.24 -20.08 -8.90
C MET A 195 4.96 -19.11 -10.05
N PHE A 196 5.90 -18.22 -10.36
CA PHE A 196 5.82 -17.33 -11.51
C PHE A 196 6.72 -17.83 -12.64
N PHE A 197 6.48 -19.06 -13.08
CA PHE A 197 7.19 -19.60 -14.25
C PHE A 197 7.05 -18.66 -15.44
N GLY A 198 8.17 -18.31 -16.08
CA GLY A 198 8.19 -17.32 -17.15
C GLY A 198 8.30 -15.87 -16.70
N PHE A 199 8.69 -15.62 -15.44
CA PHE A 199 9.02 -14.28 -14.91
C PHE A 199 9.90 -13.46 -15.86
N GLU A 200 9.53 -12.20 -16.06
CA GLU A 200 10.27 -11.27 -16.90
C GLU A 200 10.75 -10.05 -16.12
N ARG A 201 9.85 -9.45 -15.33
CA ARG A 201 10.11 -8.25 -14.55
C ARG A 201 9.15 -8.11 -13.39
N ARG A 202 9.55 -7.28 -12.43
CA ARG A 202 8.73 -6.83 -11.30
C ARG A 202 8.66 -5.30 -11.26
N GLU A 203 7.52 -4.78 -10.84
CA GLU A 203 7.29 -3.35 -10.61
C GLU A 203 6.67 -3.17 -9.23
N ILE A 204 7.31 -2.39 -8.36
CA ILE A 204 6.84 -2.13 -7.00
C ILE A 204 5.80 -1.01 -7.03
N LEU A 205 4.63 -1.26 -6.48
CA LEU A 205 3.53 -0.29 -6.39
C LEU A 205 3.44 0.36 -5.00
N ILE A 206 3.61 -0.44 -3.94
CA ILE A 206 3.52 -0.02 -2.54
C ILE A 206 4.66 -0.71 -1.77
N ASN A 207 5.35 0.02 -0.90
CA ASN A 207 6.41 -0.51 -0.03
C ASN A 207 6.54 0.37 1.21
N GLU A 208 5.67 0.16 2.20
CA GLU A 208 5.54 1.05 3.37
C GLU A 208 4.96 0.34 4.60
N ASP A 209 4.95 1.05 5.72
CA ASP A 209 4.29 0.61 6.96
C ASP A 209 2.78 0.42 6.73
N TYR A 210 2.22 -0.65 7.30
CA TYR A 210 0.80 -0.95 7.18
C TYR A 210 0.20 -1.39 8.52
N VAL A 211 -0.92 -0.77 8.91
CA VAL A 211 -1.56 -1.05 10.20
C VAL A 211 -2.57 -2.18 10.04
N VAL A 212 -2.37 -3.27 10.79
CA VAL A 212 -3.34 -4.36 10.94
C VAL A 212 -3.78 -4.40 12.39
N SER A 213 -5.05 -4.13 12.65
CA SER A 213 -5.60 -3.99 14.00
C SER A 213 -4.84 -2.91 14.81
N ASP A 214 -4.08 -3.29 15.84
CA ASP A 214 -3.27 -2.41 16.68
C ASP A 214 -1.76 -2.56 16.41
N ARG A 215 -1.38 -3.28 15.35
CA ARG A 215 0.02 -3.62 15.03
C ARG A 215 0.47 -2.90 13.78
N ILE A 216 1.68 -2.35 13.83
CA ILE A 216 2.37 -1.80 12.66
C ILE A 216 3.13 -2.96 12.01
N GLY A 217 2.65 -3.39 10.85
CA GLY A 217 3.29 -4.32 9.95
C GLY A 217 3.94 -3.62 8.76
N TRP A 218 4.24 -4.38 7.71
CA TRP A 218 4.82 -3.90 6.47
C TRP A 218 4.05 -4.44 5.27
N ARG A 219 3.69 -3.57 4.32
CA ARG A 219 3.01 -3.94 3.08
C ARG A 219 3.93 -3.73 1.87
N LEU A 220 3.99 -4.75 1.03
CA LEU A 220 4.69 -4.73 -0.23
C LEU A 220 3.73 -5.22 -1.33
N THR A 221 3.34 -4.30 -2.21
CA THR A 221 2.52 -4.61 -3.38
C THR A 221 3.36 -4.45 -4.64
N SER A 222 3.32 -5.42 -5.54
CA SER A 222 4.09 -5.41 -6.78
C SER A 222 3.34 -6.05 -7.93
N ASN A 223 3.45 -5.49 -9.13
CA ASN A 223 3.13 -6.23 -10.34
C ASN A 223 4.29 -7.19 -10.65
N ILE A 224 3.96 -8.46 -10.87
CA ILE A 224 4.88 -9.48 -11.37
C ILE A 224 4.45 -9.84 -12.78
N PHE A 225 5.32 -9.61 -13.76
CA PHE A 225 5.03 -9.86 -15.16
C PHE A 225 5.65 -11.16 -15.64
N VAL A 226 4.89 -11.93 -16.43
CA VAL A 226 5.30 -13.20 -17.00
C VAL A 226 5.11 -13.23 -18.52
N GLY A 227 6.02 -13.92 -19.22
CA GLY A 227 5.98 -14.05 -20.67
C GLY A 227 5.20 -15.26 -21.18
N ASN A 228 5.07 -16.31 -20.37
CA ASN A 228 4.51 -17.60 -20.77
C ASN A 228 2.98 -17.60 -20.94
N GLN A 229 2.24 -16.68 -20.28
CA GLN A 229 0.78 -16.65 -20.31
C GLN A 229 0.17 -15.60 -21.25
N ARG A 230 0.99 -14.84 -21.96
CA ARG A 230 0.52 -13.78 -22.89
C ARG A 230 -0.44 -14.28 -23.97
N HIS A 231 -0.32 -15.54 -24.37
CA HIS A 231 -1.22 -16.17 -25.34
C HIS A 231 -2.67 -16.30 -24.83
N GLN A 232 -2.88 -16.20 -23.52
CA GLN A 232 -4.19 -16.18 -22.86
C GLN A 232 -4.63 -14.75 -22.48
N GLY A 233 -3.88 -13.73 -22.88
CA GLY A 233 -4.12 -12.34 -22.49
C GLY A 233 -3.75 -12.01 -21.04
N ILE A 234 -2.94 -12.85 -20.40
CA ILE A 234 -2.49 -12.67 -19.01
C ILE A 234 -1.08 -12.11 -19.03
N GLU A 235 -0.90 -10.93 -18.43
CA GLU A 235 0.42 -10.29 -18.28
C GLU A 235 1.14 -10.74 -17.01
N GLY A 236 0.40 -11.21 -16.00
CA GLY A 236 0.91 -11.60 -14.69
C GLY A 236 -0.06 -11.25 -13.58
N ASP A 237 0.44 -11.11 -12.35
CA ASP A 237 -0.37 -10.81 -11.17
C ASP A 237 0.10 -9.55 -10.44
N VAL A 238 -0.87 -8.83 -9.85
CA VAL A 238 -0.68 -7.92 -8.74
C VAL A 238 -0.53 -8.79 -7.48
N VAL A 239 0.68 -8.82 -6.94
CA VAL A 239 1.02 -9.53 -5.72
C VAL A 239 1.01 -8.55 -4.56
N ASP A 240 0.27 -8.85 -3.52
CA ASP A 240 0.18 -8.04 -2.30
C ASP A 240 0.56 -8.89 -1.08
N VAL A 241 1.61 -8.47 -0.37
CA VAL A 241 2.15 -9.17 0.78
C VAL A 241 2.13 -8.23 1.98
N ILE A 242 1.57 -8.69 3.09
CA ILE A 242 1.51 -7.95 4.36
C ILE A 242 2.11 -8.81 5.46
N LEU A 243 3.20 -8.35 6.05
CA LEU A 243 3.83 -8.96 7.21
C LEU A 243 3.38 -8.24 8.47
N VAL A 244 2.98 -9.00 9.50
CA VAL A 244 2.52 -8.48 10.79
C VAL A 244 3.36 -9.09 11.91
N PRO A 245 3.89 -8.28 12.86
CA PRO A 245 4.68 -8.81 13.96
C PRO A 245 3.81 -9.60 14.93
N THR A 246 4.29 -10.79 15.32
CA THR A 246 3.61 -11.63 16.31
C THR A 246 4.23 -11.47 17.71
N GLY A 247 3.68 -12.16 18.71
CA GLY A 247 4.32 -12.26 20.03
C GLY A 247 5.62 -13.09 20.02
N ASP A 248 5.80 -13.94 19.01
CA ASP A 248 7.01 -14.73 18.79
C ASP A 248 7.95 -13.97 17.86
N LYS A 249 9.16 -13.66 18.33
CA LYS A 249 10.17 -12.92 17.54
C LYS A 249 10.70 -13.72 16.36
N ASP A 250 10.48 -15.03 16.35
CA ASP A 250 10.84 -15.89 15.23
C ASP A 250 9.78 -15.85 14.11
N ARG A 251 8.61 -15.21 14.31
CA ARG A 251 7.49 -15.30 13.36
C ARG A 251 6.96 -13.95 12.93
N PHE A 252 6.73 -13.82 11.62
CA PHE A 252 5.84 -12.82 11.05
C PHE A 252 4.59 -13.51 10.52
N ALA A 253 3.42 -13.05 10.93
CA ALA A 253 2.18 -13.45 10.29
C ALA A 253 2.13 -12.81 8.90
N VAL A 254 1.63 -13.54 7.92
CA VAL A 254 1.63 -13.13 6.51
C VAL A 254 0.23 -13.25 5.95
N TYR A 255 -0.24 -12.16 5.35
CA TYR A 255 -1.26 -12.19 4.31
C TYR A 255 -0.55 -12.10 2.96
N VAL A 256 -1.00 -12.89 2.00
CA VAL A 256 -0.53 -12.82 0.62
C VAL A 256 -1.70 -13.03 -0.33
N SER A 257 -1.75 -12.22 -1.38
CA SER A 257 -2.64 -12.47 -2.52
C SER A 257 -1.92 -12.27 -3.84
N CYS A 258 -2.28 -13.09 -4.83
CA CYS A 258 -1.90 -12.92 -6.22
C CYS A 258 -3.19 -12.75 -7.04
N ALA A 259 -3.43 -11.55 -7.54
CA ALA A 259 -4.61 -11.21 -8.32
C ALA A 259 -4.21 -10.78 -9.74
N THR A 260 -4.83 -11.33 -10.77
CA THR A 260 -4.41 -11.08 -12.15
C THR A 260 -4.46 -9.60 -12.54
N ILE A 261 -3.40 -9.13 -13.20
CA ILE A 261 -3.26 -7.76 -13.72
C ILE A 261 -4.42 -7.48 -14.69
N ASP A 262 -4.99 -6.28 -14.59
CA ASP A 262 -6.14 -5.80 -15.39
C ASP A 262 -7.43 -6.66 -15.30
N HIS A 263 -7.50 -7.59 -14.34
CA HIS A 263 -8.72 -8.35 -14.06
C HIS A 263 -9.54 -7.68 -12.94
N GLU A 264 -10.23 -6.58 -13.25
CA GLU A 264 -10.86 -5.71 -12.23
C GLU A 264 -11.82 -6.43 -11.26
N GLU A 265 -12.61 -7.40 -11.73
CA GLU A 265 -13.54 -8.13 -10.86
C GLU A 265 -12.78 -8.91 -9.78
N ASN A 266 -11.83 -9.76 -10.20
CA ASN A 266 -10.93 -10.51 -9.33
C ASN A 266 -10.18 -9.59 -8.35
N GLN A 267 -9.66 -8.45 -8.81
CA GLN A 267 -8.98 -7.48 -7.93
C GLN A 267 -9.92 -6.91 -6.87
N ARG A 268 -11.18 -6.58 -7.21
CA ARG A 268 -12.18 -6.11 -6.24
C ARG A 268 -12.55 -7.20 -5.22
N GLU A 269 -12.62 -8.46 -5.63
CA GLU A 269 -12.92 -9.58 -4.73
C GLU A 269 -11.79 -9.84 -3.74
N VAL A 270 -10.53 -9.75 -4.19
CA VAL A 270 -9.34 -9.82 -3.32
C VAL A 270 -9.27 -8.62 -2.39
N GLU A 271 -9.57 -7.41 -2.87
CA GLU A 271 -9.61 -6.20 -2.06
C GLU A 271 -10.66 -6.31 -0.93
N HIS A 272 -11.81 -6.94 -1.19
CA HIS A 272 -12.80 -7.24 -0.16
C HIS A 272 -12.21 -8.14 0.95
N ALA A 273 -11.49 -9.20 0.57
CA ALA A 273 -10.84 -10.09 1.53
C ALA A 273 -9.77 -9.32 2.35
N LEU A 274 -8.94 -8.52 1.70
CA LEU A 274 -7.93 -7.67 2.35
C LEU A 274 -8.56 -6.65 3.31
N ALA A 275 -9.66 -6.00 2.92
CA ALA A 275 -10.35 -5.02 3.77
C ALA A 275 -10.86 -5.62 5.09
N SER A 276 -11.07 -6.94 5.12
CA SER A 276 -11.48 -7.69 6.31
C SER A 276 -10.29 -8.16 7.17
N LEU A 277 -9.04 -7.98 6.72
CA LEU A 277 -7.84 -8.48 7.38
C LEU A 277 -7.73 -7.98 8.81
N ARG A 278 -7.47 -8.91 9.73
CA ARG A 278 -7.24 -8.60 11.14
C ARG A 278 -6.28 -9.60 11.79
N PHE A 279 -5.68 -9.18 12.90
CA PHE A 279 -4.88 -10.02 13.76
C PHE A 279 -5.73 -10.55 14.92
N ASP A 280 -5.82 -11.87 15.05
CA ASP A 280 -6.62 -12.58 16.06
C ASP A 280 -5.75 -13.28 17.14
N GLY A 281 -4.41 -13.23 17.00
CA GLY A 281 -3.44 -13.95 17.85
C GLY A 281 -2.99 -13.23 19.12
#